data_AF-A0A1H2RGK7-F1
#
_entry.id   AF-A0A1H2RGK7-F1
#
_cell.length_a   1.000
_cell.length_b   1.000
_cell.length_c   1.000
_cell.angle_alpha   90.00
_cell.angle_beta   90.00
_cell.angle_gamma   90.00
#
_symmetry.space_group_name_H-M   'P 1'
#
loop_
_entity.id
_entity.type
_entity.pdbx_description
1 polymer ?
#
loop_
_entity_poly.entity_id
_entity_poly.type
_entity_poly.pdbx_seq_one_letter_code
_entity_poly.pdbx_strand_id
1 'polypeptide(L)'
;MVDAPTRYSDADLAEFKEIILNKIHKAQADLDLIKSAYMNDLNNGTDDTSPTFKAFEEGSESMSKEANSQLAIRQEKFIRDLKNALFRVENKTYGLCKVTGKLISKERLKIVPHATMSIEAKNQQR
;
A
#
# COMPACT_ATOMS: atom_id res chain seq x y z
N MET A 1 -37.90 12.81 3.21
CA MET A 1 -36.62 12.27 3.69
C MET A 1 -35.93 11.65 2.50
N VAL A 2 -34.90 12.30 1.95
CA VAL A 2 -34.22 11.82 0.75
C VAL A 2 -33.15 10.85 1.23
N ASP A 3 -33.38 9.56 1.03
CA ASP A 3 -32.40 8.52 1.30
C ASP A 3 -31.19 8.77 0.40
N ALA A 4 -30.10 9.27 0.98
CA ALA A 4 -28.88 9.53 0.24
C ALA A 4 -28.37 8.17 -0.29
N PRO A 5 -27.98 8.07 -1.58
CA PRO A 5 -27.54 6.80 -2.14
C PRO A 5 -26.42 6.21 -1.27
N THR A 6 -26.65 4.99 -0.79
CA THR A 6 -25.74 4.28 0.12
C THR A 6 -24.64 3.51 -0.61
N ARG A 7 -24.66 3.50 -1.95
CA ARG A 7 -23.68 2.76 -2.76
C ARG A 7 -23.38 3.43 -4.10
N TYR A 8 -22.23 3.09 -4.66
CA TYR A 8 -21.85 3.40 -6.03
C TYR A 8 -22.58 2.52 -7.06
N SER A 9 -22.69 3.01 -8.29
CA SER A 9 -23.20 2.21 -9.42
C SER A 9 -22.25 1.07 -9.75
N ASP A 10 -22.78 -0.04 -10.29
CA ASP A 10 -21.96 -1.17 -10.73
C ASP A 10 -20.91 -0.75 -11.80
N ALA A 11 -21.21 0.26 -12.62
CA ALA A 11 -20.25 0.82 -13.57
C ALA A 11 -19.06 1.50 -12.87
N ASP A 12 -19.33 2.33 -11.85
CA ASP A 12 -18.27 2.98 -11.05
C ASP A 12 -17.43 1.93 -10.30
N LEU A 13 -18.08 0.90 -9.75
CA LEU A 13 -17.41 -0.20 -9.06
C LEU A 13 -16.47 -0.97 -9.99
N ALA A 14 -16.85 -1.18 -11.26
CA ALA A 14 -16.00 -1.79 -12.27
C ALA A 14 -14.74 -0.93 -12.55
N GLU A 15 -14.90 0.39 -12.72
CA GLU A 15 -13.76 1.31 -12.87
C GLU A 15 -12.81 1.23 -11.67
N PHE A 16 -13.35 1.25 -10.44
CA PHE A 16 -12.53 1.14 -9.23
C PHE A 16 -11.82 -0.21 -9.14
N LYS A 17 -12.46 -1.30 -9.57
CA LYS A 17 -11.87 -2.64 -9.61
C LYS A 17 -10.61 -2.65 -10.47
N GLU A 18 -10.68 -2.11 -11.68
CA GLU A 18 -9.53 -2.04 -12.59
C GLU A 18 -8.39 -1.19 -12.02
N ILE A 19 -8.70 -0.03 -11.43
CA ILE A 19 -7.70 0.83 -10.78
C ILE A 19 -7.01 0.08 -9.63
N ILE A 20 -7.78 -0.63 -8.80
CA ILE A 20 -7.23 -1.39 -7.66
C ILE A 20 -6.33 -2.52 -8.16
N LEU A 21 -6.76 -3.29 -9.17
CA LEU A 21 -5.97 -4.38 -9.74
C LEU A 21 -4.64 -3.88 -10.31
N ASN A 22 -4.67 -2.81 -11.10
CA ASN A 22 -3.45 -2.23 -11.64
C ASN A 22 -2.49 -1.79 -10.53
N LYS A 23 -3.00 -1.16 -9.46
CA LYS A 23 -2.19 -0.80 -8.30
C LYS A 23 -1.64 -2.00 -7.54
N ILE A 24 -2.38 -3.10 -7.41
CA ILE A 24 -1.89 -4.34 -6.79
C ILE A 24 -0.71 -4.88 -7.59
N HIS A 25 -0.83 -4.94 -8.93
CA HIS A 25 0.23 -5.44 -9.79
C HIS A 25 1.50 -4.60 -9.68
N LYS A 26 1.38 -3.26 -9.73
CA LYS A 26 2.51 -2.35 -9.51
C LYS A 26 3.13 -2.54 -8.13
N ALA A 27 2.30 -2.56 -7.09
CA ALA A 27 2.77 -2.68 -5.72
C ALA A 27 3.50 -4.02 -5.47
N GLN A 28 3.06 -5.09 -6.13
CA GLN A 28 3.69 -6.40 -6.07
C GLN A 28 5.06 -6.40 -6.78
N ALA A 29 5.18 -5.73 -7.92
CA ALA A 29 6.46 -5.57 -8.63
C ALA A 29 7.46 -4.74 -7.81
N ASP A 30 7.02 -3.64 -7.20
CA ASP A 30 7.84 -2.85 -6.27
C ASP A 30 8.33 -3.68 -5.08
N LEU A 31 7.44 -4.50 -4.50
CA LEU A 31 7.82 -5.38 -3.40
C LEU A 31 8.85 -6.42 -3.82
N ASP A 32 8.70 -7.01 -5.01
CA ASP A 32 9.65 -7.97 -5.56
C ASP A 32 11.02 -7.31 -5.78
N LEU A 33 11.05 -6.09 -6.31
CA LEU A 33 12.28 -5.32 -6.47
C LEU A 33 12.97 -5.06 -5.12
N ILE A 34 12.22 -4.61 -4.10
CA ILE A 34 12.77 -4.39 -2.74
C ILE A 34 13.32 -5.69 -2.15
N LYS A 35 12.62 -6.83 -2.33
CA LYS A 35 13.09 -8.14 -1.87
C LYS A 35 14.30 -8.63 -2.63
N SER A 36 14.36 -8.42 -3.94
CA SER A 36 15.50 -8.81 -4.78
C SER A 36 16.75 -8.01 -4.46
N ALA A 37 16.62 -6.73 -4.08
CA ALA A 37 17.72 -5.90 -3.61
C ALA A 37 18.30 -6.43 -2.29
N TYR A 38 17.45 -6.93 -1.38
CA TYR A 38 17.90 -7.60 -0.17
C TYR A 38 18.62 -8.92 -0.45
N MET A 39 18.14 -9.71 -1.42
CA MET A 39 18.69 -11.05 -1.74
C MET A 39 19.96 -11.01 -2.60
N ASN A 40 20.14 -10.02 -3.49
CA ASN A 40 21.34 -9.90 -4.33
C ASN A 40 22.57 -9.42 -3.55
N ASP A 41 22.39 -8.70 -2.45
CA ASP A 41 23.47 -8.26 -1.56
C ASP A 41 24.20 -9.45 -0.91
N LEU A 42 23.55 -10.62 -0.81
CA LEU A 42 24.18 -11.87 -0.33
C LEU A 42 25.17 -12.49 -1.31
N ASN A 43 25.23 -12.04 -2.58
CA ASN A 43 26.09 -12.64 -3.60
C ASN A 43 27.30 -11.77 -4.00
N ASN A 44 27.42 -10.54 -3.50
CA ASN A 44 28.60 -9.72 -3.78
C ASN A 44 29.74 -10.05 -2.82
N GLY A 45 30.38 -11.20 -3.05
CA GLY A 45 31.55 -11.64 -2.29
C GLY A 45 32.75 -10.72 -2.51
N THR A 46 33.03 -9.84 -1.55
CA THR A 46 34.33 -9.17 -1.41
C THR A 46 35.08 -9.85 -0.27
N ASP A 47 35.72 -10.98 -0.59
CA ASP A 47 36.53 -11.79 0.33
C ASP A 47 37.91 -11.15 0.64
N ASP A 48 38.27 -10.03 0.00
CA ASP A 48 39.65 -9.56 -0.05
C ASP A 48 39.81 -8.03 0.21
N THR A 49 39.31 -7.51 1.34
CA THR A 49 39.73 -6.18 1.83
C THR A 49 39.83 -6.13 3.36
N SER A 50 40.93 -5.53 3.83
CA SER A 50 41.50 -5.56 5.18
C SER A 50 40.54 -5.26 6.36
N PRO A 51 40.78 -5.82 7.57
CA PRO A 51 39.87 -5.79 8.72
C PRO A 51 39.57 -4.40 9.32
N THR A 52 40.28 -3.35 8.90
CA THR A 52 40.17 -2.00 9.45
C THR A 52 39.00 -1.17 8.90
N PHE A 53 38.46 -1.52 7.72
CA PHE A 53 37.35 -0.78 7.09
C PHE A 53 35.97 -1.42 7.33
N LYS A 54 35.96 -2.71 7.72
CA LYS A 54 34.77 -3.55 7.84
C LYS A 54 33.81 -3.09 8.95
N ALA A 55 34.32 -2.60 10.09
CA ALA A 55 33.49 -2.21 11.24
C ALA A 55 32.65 -0.94 11.01
N PHE A 56 33.03 -0.06 10.08
CA PHE A 56 32.25 1.15 9.75
C PHE A 56 31.23 0.90 8.63
N GLU A 57 31.58 0.04 7.67
CA GLU A 57 30.73 -0.35 6.55
C GLU A 57 29.58 -1.26 7.02
N GLU A 58 29.85 -2.19 7.95
CA GLU A 58 28.87 -3.13 8.52
C GLU A 58 27.72 -2.41 9.28
N GLY A 59 28.00 -1.24 9.87
CA GLY A 59 26.97 -0.38 10.49
C GLY A 59 26.07 0.34 9.47
N SER A 60 26.64 0.75 8.33
CA SER A 60 25.90 1.41 7.24
C SER A 60 25.05 0.43 6.43
N GLU A 61 25.56 -0.77 6.20
CA GLU A 61 24.83 -1.87 5.59
C GLU A 61 23.65 -2.33 6.45
N SER A 62 23.85 -2.46 7.76
CA SER A 62 22.80 -2.85 8.71
C SER A 62 21.63 -1.85 8.69
N MET A 63 21.94 -0.55 8.76
CA MET A 63 20.94 0.52 8.71
C MET A 63 20.14 0.53 7.38
N SER A 64 20.82 0.22 6.27
CA SER A 64 20.20 0.13 4.94
C SER A 64 19.29 -1.10 4.80
N LYS A 65 19.71 -2.24 5.35
CA LYS A 65 18.92 -3.49 5.40
C LYS A 65 17.67 -3.32 6.27
N GLU A 66 17.77 -2.63 7.40
CA GLU A 66 16.64 -2.30 8.26
C GLU A 66 15.64 -1.34 7.59
N ALA A 67 16.12 -0.29 6.92
CA ALA A 67 15.27 0.64 6.17
C ALA A 67 14.50 -0.07 5.05
N ASN A 68 15.17 -0.92 4.27
CA ASN A 68 14.53 -1.72 3.21
C ASN A 68 13.51 -2.72 3.78
N SER A 69 13.80 -3.34 4.92
CA SER A 69 12.86 -4.23 5.61
C SER A 69 11.58 -3.49 6.03
N GLN A 70 11.72 -2.29 6.58
CA GLN A 70 10.56 -1.46 6.93
C GLN A 70 9.75 -1.04 5.70
N LEU A 71 10.41 -0.72 4.59
CA LEU A 71 9.75 -0.40 3.31
C LEU A 71 8.97 -1.60 2.78
N ALA A 72 9.55 -2.80 2.80
CA ALA A 72 8.88 -4.04 2.40
C ALA A 72 7.62 -4.30 3.25
N ILE A 73 7.71 -4.18 4.57
CA ILE A 73 6.56 -4.37 5.48
C ILE A 73 5.43 -3.37 5.17
N ARG A 74 5.77 -2.11 4.89
CA ARG A 74 4.77 -1.09 4.50
C ARG A 74 4.11 -1.44 3.17
N GLN A 75 4.88 -1.94 2.22
CA GLN A 75 4.38 -2.36 0.91
C GLN A 75 3.46 -3.58 1.01
N GLU A 76 3.81 -4.58 1.83
CA GLU A 76 2.95 -5.73 2.11
C GLU A 76 1.62 -5.31 2.74
N LYS A 77 1.67 -4.38 3.71
CA LYS A 77 0.47 -3.83 4.32
C LYS A 77 -0.38 -3.10 3.28
N PHE A 78 0.23 -2.30 2.40
CA PHE A 78 -0.46 -1.59 1.34
C PHE A 78 -1.16 -2.55 0.36
N ILE A 79 -0.49 -3.64 -0.06
CA ILE A 79 -1.09 -4.69 -0.90
C ILE A 79 -2.29 -5.34 -0.20
N ARG A 80 -2.16 -5.63 1.11
CA ARG A 80 -3.27 -6.17 1.91
C ARG A 80 -4.46 -5.21 1.94
N ASP A 81 -4.23 -3.93 2.14
CA ASP A 81 -5.27 -2.91 2.13
C ASP A 81 -5.96 -2.77 0.76
N LEU A 82 -5.20 -2.91 -0.34
CA LEU A 82 -5.77 -2.95 -1.70
C LEU A 82 -6.61 -4.21 -1.94
N LYS A 83 -6.17 -5.38 -1.47
CA LYS A 83 -6.97 -6.62 -1.55
C LYS A 83 -8.28 -6.50 -0.75
N ASN A 84 -8.23 -5.89 0.43
CA ASN A 84 -9.43 -5.57 1.20
C ASN A 84 -10.34 -4.56 0.49
N ALA A 85 -9.76 -3.60 -0.24
CA ALA A 85 -10.53 -2.69 -1.10
C ALA A 85 -11.25 -3.44 -2.22
N LEU A 86 -10.56 -4.38 -2.89
CA LEU A 86 -11.14 -5.24 -3.92
C LEU A 86 -12.32 -6.05 -3.39
N PHE A 87 -12.16 -6.69 -2.22
CA PHE A 87 -13.24 -7.44 -1.60
C PHE A 87 -14.47 -6.58 -1.30
N ARG A 88 -14.28 -5.33 -0.86
CA ARG A 88 -15.40 -4.39 -0.64
C ARG A 88 -16.10 -3.98 -1.94
N VAL A 89 -15.36 -3.90 -3.05
CA VAL A 89 -15.93 -3.63 -4.38
C VAL A 89 -16.83 -4.79 -4.79
N GLU A 90 -16.39 -6.03 -4.60
CA GLU A 90 -17.18 -7.24 -4.90
C GLU A 90 -18.43 -7.35 -4.03
N ASN A 91 -18.34 -6.97 -2.75
CA ASN A 91 -19.49 -6.93 -1.84
C ASN A 91 -20.37 -5.68 -2.01
N LYS A 92 -20.09 -4.80 -2.97
CA LYS A 92 -20.81 -3.54 -3.22
C LYS A 92 -20.88 -2.58 -2.01
N THR A 93 -19.96 -2.71 -1.06
CA THR A 93 -19.82 -1.84 0.13
C THR A 93 -18.68 -0.82 -0.01
N TYR A 94 -18.04 -0.79 -1.18
CA TYR A 94 -16.93 0.11 -1.45
C TYR A 94 -17.36 1.57 -1.46
N GLY A 95 -16.51 2.43 -0.88
CA GLY A 95 -16.74 3.87 -0.85
C GLY A 95 -17.63 4.37 0.30
N LEU A 96 -18.14 3.48 1.15
CA LEU A 96 -18.79 3.87 2.40
C LEU A 96 -17.75 4.18 3.49
N CYS A 97 -17.92 5.33 4.16
CA CYS A 97 -17.09 5.68 5.31
C CYS A 97 -17.47 4.84 6.53
N LYS A 98 -16.48 4.19 7.15
CA LYS A 98 -16.69 3.38 8.37
C LYS A 98 -17.22 4.16 9.59
N VAL A 99 -16.99 5.47 9.65
CA VAL A 99 -17.37 6.31 10.80
C VAL A 99 -18.69 7.04 10.53
N THR A 100 -18.76 7.75 9.41
CA THR A 100 -19.91 8.62 9.12
C THR A 100 -21.02 7.91 8.35
N GLY A 101 -20.77 6.73 7.80
CA GLY A 101 -21.72 6.03 6.93
C GLY A 101 -21.98 6.74 5.59
N LYS A 102 -21.33 7.88 5.32
CA LYS A 102 -21.48 8.66 4.09
C LYS A 102 -20.62 8.08 2.96
N LEU A 103 -21.03 8.32 1.71
CA LEU A 103 -20.20 8.06 0.53
C LEU A 103 -18.95 8.96 0.53
N ILE A 104 -17.78 8.35 0.32
CA ILE A 104 -16.48 9.00 0.13
C ILE A 104 -16.39 9.45 -1.32
N SER A 105 -16.12 10.72 -1.61
CA SER A 105 -16.04 11.27 -2.98
C SER A 105 -15.23 10.40 -3.97
N LYS A 106 -15.76 10.24 -5.20
CA LYS A 106 -15.15 9.43 -6.27
C LYS A 106 -13.72 9.84 -6.57
N GLU A 107 -13.45 11.15 -6.68
CA GLU A 107 -12.12 11.70 -6.99
C GLU A 107 -11.06 11.22 -5.98
N ARG A 108 -11.42 11.15 -4.69
CA ARG A 108 -10.53 10.68 -3.64
C ARG A 108 -10.24 9.19 -3.77
N LEU A 109 -11.24 8.37 -4.10
CA LEU A 109 -11.07 6.93 -4.27
C LEU A 109 -10.25 6.60 -5.54
N LYS A 110 -10.34 7.42 -6.60
CA LYS A 110 -9.47 7.30 -7.78
C LYS A 110 -7.99 7.50 -7.40
N ILE A 111 -7.68 8.48 -6.55
CA ILE A 111 -6.30 8.75 -6.10
C ILE A 111 -5.86 7.73 -5.05
N VAL A 112 -6.68 7.47 -4.03
CA VAL A 112 -6.35 6.65 -2.86
C VAL A 112 -7.42 5.56 -2.65
N PRO A 113 -7.35 4.45 -3.41
CA PRO A 113 -8.45 3.48 -3.44
C PRO A 113 -8.56 2.60 -2.20
N HIS A 114 -7.52 2.53 -1.37
CA HIS A 114 -7.53 1.80 -0.10
C HIS A 114 -8.19 2.58 1.04
N ALA A 115 -8.54 3.86 0.84
CA ALA A 115 -9.10 4.69 1.90
C ALA A 115 -10.45 4.13 2.41
N THR A 116 -10.61 4.12 3.73
CA THR A 116 -11.81 3.59 4.43
C THR A 116 -12.61 4.67 5.17
N MET A 117 -12.04 5.87 5.31
CA MET A 117 -12.61 7.00 6.05
C MET A 117 -12.73 8.23 5.14
N SER A 118 -13.77 9.03 5.31
CA SER A 118 -13.92 10.34 4.64
C SER A 118 -12.94 11.38 5.18
N ILE A 119 -12.79 12.49 4.45
CA ILE A 119 -11.93 13.61 4.87
C ILE A 119 -12.42 14.20 6.20
N GLU A 120 -13.75 14.38 6.35
CA GLU A 120 -14.39 14.82 7.60
C GLU A 120 -13.98 13.94 8.79
N ALA A 121 -14.13 12.62 8.65
CA ALA A 121 -13.80 11.64 9.70
C ALA A 121 -12.30 11.61 10.02
N LYS A 122 -11.44 11.77 9.01
CA LYS A 122 -9.99 11.85 9.21
C LYS A 122 -9.59 13.15 9.93
N ASN A 123 -10.29 14.26 9.68
CA ASN A 123 -10.02 15.53 10.34
C ASN A 123 -10.46 15.54 11.81
N GLN A 124 -11.51 14.80 12.15
CA GLN A 124 -11.99 14.65 13.55
C GLN A 124 -11.09 13.78 14.41
N GLN A 125 -10.21 12.97 13.81
CA GLN A 125 -9.30 12.07 14.52
C GLN A 125 -7.89 12.63 14.68
N ARG A 126 -7.64 13.87 14.19
CA ARG A 126 -6.36 14.57 14.28
C ARG A 126 -6.30 15.47 15.50
#